data_AF-A0AAJ6LB67-F1
#
_entry.id   AF-A0AAJ6LB67-F1
#
_cell.length_a   1.000
_cell.length_b   1.000
_cell.length_c   1.000
_cell.angle_alpha   90.00
_cell.angle_beta   90.00
_cell.angle_gamma   90.00
#
_symmetry.space_group_name_H-M   'P 1'
#
loop_
_entity.id
_entity.type
_entity.pdbx_description
1 polymer ?
#
loop_
_entity_poly.entity_id
_entity_poly.type
_entity_poly.pdbx_seq_one_letter_code
_entity_poly.pdbx_strand_id
1 'polypeptide(L)'
;MYSVYKIYQADKLVLVSYHDIIPEFTDTTKLKLILNGPTIPIALFEDYYKSPDLFSITTHETGIYNALDANQIVNELLNQIGTEKPDTRPKPKATKKPRTKKVVKQNED
;
A
#
# COMPACT_ATOMS: atom_id res chain seq x y z
N MET A 1 11.70 -13.10 -13.95
CA MET A 1 11.99 -11.65 -13.89
C MET A 1 11.58 -11.17 -12.52
N TYR A 2 12.35 -10.28 -11.90
CA TYR A 2 12.03 -9.76 -10.59
C TYR A 2 10.82 -8.83 -10.65
N SER A 3 10.07 -8.85 -9.55
CA SER A 3 8.97 -7.91 -9.29
C SER A 3 9.11 -7.39 -7.86
N VAL A 4 8.82 -6.11 -7.66
CA VAL A 4 8.85 -5.43 -6.37
C VAL A 4 7.45 -5.41 -5.78
N TYR A 5 7.33 -5.84 -4.53
CA TYR A 5 6.08 -5.94 -3.81
C TYR A 5 6.09 -5.06 -2.57
N LYS A 6 4.95 -4.44 -2.30
CA LYS A 6 4.65 -3.73 -1.05
C LYS A 6 3.64 -4.54 -0.25
N ILE A 7 4.01 -4.90 0.96
CA ILE A 7 3.18 -5.68 1.88
C ILE A 7 2.72 -4.77 3.01
N TYR A 8 1.42 -4.79 3.23
CA TYR A 8 0.72 -3.99 4.23
C TYR A 8 0.11 -4.89 5.28
N GLN A 9 0.09 -4.42 6.52
CA GLN A 9 -0.67 -5.00 7.62
C GLN A 9 -1.72 -3.98 8.06
N ALA A 10 -2.99 -4.40 8.02
CA ALA A 10 -4.16 -3.53 7.92
C ALA A 10 -3.94 -2.50 6.79
N ASP A 11 -3.57 -1.28 7.14
CA ASP A 11 -3.31 -0.19 6.20
C ASP A 11 -1.88 0.35 6.28
N LYS A 12 -0.96 -0.28 7.01
CA LYS A 12 0.42 0.24 7.14
C LYS A 12 1.40 -0.58 6.33
N LEU A 13 2.28 0.09 5.60
CA LEU A 13 3.37 -0.56 4.87
C LEU A 13 4.37 -1.16 5.86
N VAL A 14 4.50 -2.48 5.88
CA VAL A 14 5.35 -3.20 6.83
C VAL A 14 6.57 -3.84 6.18
N LEU A 15 6.51 -4.12 4.88
CA LEU A 15 7.62 -4.72 4.14
C LEU A 15 7.59 -4.29 2.67
N VAL A 16 8.78 -4.02 2.13
CA VAL A 16 9.01 -3.91 0.69
C VAL A 16 10.11 -4.91 0.33
N SER A 17 9.86 -5.75 -0.67
CA SER A 17 10.81 -6.78 -1.10
C SER A 17 10.62 -7.09 -2.58
N TYR A 18 11.70 -7.52 -3.23
CA TYR A 18 11.65 -8.02 -4.60
C TYR A 18 11.75 -9.54 -4.62
N HIS A 19 11.03 -10.17 -5.55
CA HIS A 19 11.05 -11.63 -5.72
C HIS A 19 10.93 -12.01 -7.20
N ASP A 20 11.58 -13.12 -7.56
CA ASP A 20 11.38 -13.77 -8.86
C ASP A 20 10.25 -14.81 -8.73
N ILE A 21 9.02 -14.30 -8.64
CA ILE A 21 7.79 -15.09 -8.62
C ILE A 21 6.85 -14.62 -9.72
N ILE A 22 5.98 -15.52 -10.17
CA ILE A 22 4.99 -15.27 -11.22
C ILE A 22 4.05 -14.12 -10.78
N PRO A 23 4.05 -12.97 -11.46
CA PRO A 23 3.25 -11.80 -11.08
C PRO A 23 1.73 -12.04 -11.11
N GLU A 24 1.28 -13.03 -11.87
CA GLU A 24 -0.12 -13.40 -12.04
C GLU A 24 -0.66 -14.29 -10.90
N PHE A 25 0.21 -14.72 -9.98
CA PHE A 25 -0.25 -15.43 -8.78
C PHE A 25 -1.22 -14.59 -7.96
N THR A 26 -2.15 -15.28 -7.30
CA THR A 26 -3.07 -14.64 -6.36
C THR A 26 -2.29 -13.98 -5.22
N ASP A 27 -2.84 -12.90 -4.68
CA ASP A 27 -2.23 -12.15 -3.58
C ASP A 27 -1.93 -13.04 -2.37
N THR A 28 -2.82 -13.97 -2.05
CA THR A 28 -2.61 -14.97 -0.99
C THR A 28 -1.40 -15.86 -1.26
N THR A 29 -1.22 -16.31 -2.51
CA THR A 29 -0.08 -17.16 -2.90
C THR A 29 1.22 -16.36 -2.82
N LYS A 30 1.22 -15.12 -3.31
CA LYS A 30 2.39 -14.23 -3.21
C LYS A 30 2.77 -13.97 -1.76
N LEU A 31 1.80 -13.63 -0.90
CA LEU A 31 2.03 -13.42 0.53
C LEU A 31 2.64 -14.66 1.19
N LYS A 32 2.08 -15.84 0.96
CA LYS A 32 2.63 -17.10 1.50
C LYS A 32 4.05 -17.36 1.03
N LEU A 33 4.35 -17.17 -0.24
CA LEU A 33 5.70 -17.40 -0.77
C LEU A 33 6.71 -16.42 -0.20
N ILE A 34 6.35 -15.13 -0.14
CA ILE A 34 7.24 -14.07 0.34
C ILE A 34 7.47 -14.20 1.85
N LEU A 35 6.40 -14.34 2.64
CA LEU A 35 6.48 -14.32 4.10
C LEU A 35 7.09 -15.60 4.68
N ASN A 36 7.08 -16.70 3.93
CA ASN A 36 7.87 -17.91 4.24
C ASN A 36 9.33 -17.81 3.80
N GLY A 37 9.75 -16.66 3.27
CA GLY A 37 11.12 -16.44 2.80
C GLY A 37 12.13 -16.40 3.96
N PRO A 38 13.38 -16.80 3.71
CA PRO A 38 14.42 -16.87 4.75
C PRO A 38 14.89 -15.48 5.23
N THR A 39 14.58 -14.41 4.50
CA THR A 39 15.02 -13.04 4.80
C THR A 39 13.95 -12.22 5.52
N ILE A 40 12.82 -12.82 5.87
CA ILE A 40 11.70 -12.14 6.50
C ILE A 40 11.92 -12.05 8.01
N PRO A 41 11.70 -10.88 8.64
CA PRO A 41 11.74 -10.77 10.10
C PRO A 41 10.75 -11.73 10.76
N ILE A 42 11.20 -12.50 11.75
CA ILE A 42 10.38 -13.54 12.38
C ILE A 42 9.07 -13.00 12.98
N ALA A 43 9.09 -11.77 13.51
CA ALA A 43 7.88 -11.11 14.02
C ALA A 43 6.82 -10.93 12.91
N LEU A 44 7.23 -10.54 11.70
CA LEU A 44 6.32 -10.35 10.57
C LEU A 44 5.75 -11.69 10.08
N PHE A 45 6.58 -12.73 10.06
CA PHE A 45 6.13 -14.09 9.79
C PHE A 45 5.06 -14.53 10.81
N GLU A 46 5.34 -14.39 12.11
CA GLU A 46 4.39 -14.77 13.15
C GLU A 46 3.08 -13.98 13.07
N ASP A 47 3.15 -12.67 12.84
CA ASP A 47 1.98 -11.80 12.73
C ASP A 47 1.10 -12.20 11.55
N TYR A 48 1.70 -12.57 10.42
CA TYR A 48 0.96 -13.07 9.27
C TYR A 48 0.21 -14.36 9.58
N TYR A 49 0.84 -15.32 10.28
CA TYR A 49 0.18 -16.58 10.61
C TYR A 49 -0.87 -16.45 11.74
N LYS A 50 -0.71 -15.47 12.63
CA LYS A 50 -1.72 -15.14 13.65
C LYS A 50 -2.95 -14.46 13.05
N SER A 51 -2.78 -13.61 12.04
CA SER A 51 -3.87 -12.79 11.49
C SER A 51 -3.67 -12.50 10.00
N PRO A 52 -3.74 -13.52 9.12
CA PRO A 52 -3.42 -13.38 7.69
C PRO A 52 -4.38 -12.44 6.97
N ASP A 53 -5.63 -12.32 7.44
CA ASP A 53 -6.66 -11.46 6.85
C ASP A 53 -6.33 -9.96 6.97
N LEU A 54 -5.43 -9.59 7.88
CA LEU A 54 -4.94 -8.21 7.98
C LEU A 54 -3.88 -7.89 6.94
N PHE A 55 -3.30 -8.90 6.28
CA PHE A 55 -2.22 -8.66 5.33
C PHE A 55 -2.75 -8.48 3.93
N SER A 56 -2.17 -7.50 3.23
CA SER A 56 -2.39 -7.33 1.80
C SER A 56 -1.08 -7.06 1.09
N ILE A 57 -1.02 -7.43 -0.18
CA ILE A 57 0.13 -7.20 -1.04
C ILE A 57 -0.30 -6.37 -2.23
N THR A 58 0.59 -5.51 -2.70
CA THR A 58 0.43 -4.80 -3.96
C THR A 58 1.72 -4.92 -4.76
N THR A 59 1.57 -5.10 -6.07
CA THR A 59 2.69 -5.07 -7.00
C THR A 59 3.06 -3.62 -7.27
N HIS A 60 4.31 -3.24 -7.01
CA HIS A 60 4.82 -1.92 -7.33
C HIS A 60 5.34 -1.86 -8.77
N GLU A 61 6.17 -2.83 -9.13
CA GLU A 61 6.82 -2.91 -10.44
C GLU A 61 7.12 -4.37 -10.79
N THR A 62 7.08 -4.70 -12.08
CA THR A 62 7.31 -6.05 -12.62
C THR A 62 8.23 -5.99 -13.83
N GLY A 63 8.82 -7.12 -14.20
CA GLY A 63 9.62 -7.20 -15.43
C GLY A 63 11.02 -6.64 -15.26
N ILE A 64 11.53 -6.62 -14.01
CA ILE A 64 12.88 -6.15 -13.70
C ILE A 64 13.85 -7.30 -13.98
N TYR A 65 14.79 -7.08 -14.91
CA TYR A 65 15.64 -8.15 -15.44
C TYR A 65 16.82 -8.50 -14.55
N ASN A 66 17.18 -7.62 -13.61
CA ASN A 66 18.32 -7.85 -12.72
C ASN A 66 17.95 -7.56 -11.25
N ALA A 67 18.65 -8.24 -10.34
CA ALA A 67 18.38 -8.12 -8.91
C ALA A 67 18.86 -6.78 -8.32
N LEU A 68 19.89 -6.17 -8.94
CA LEU A 68 20.50 -4.93 -8.43
C LEU A 68 19.53 -3.74 -8.57
N ASP A 69 18.92 -3.57 -9.74
CA ASP A 69 17.93 -2.54 -10.03
C ASP A 69 16.68 -2.77 -9.17
N ALA A 70 16.23 -4.02 -9.03
CA ALA A 70 15.13 -4.36 -8.13
C ALA A 70 15.44 -3.95 -6.68
N ASN A 71 16.67 -4.18 -6.22
CA ASN A 71 17.11 -3.77 -4.89
C ASN A 71 17.22 -2.25 -4.74
N GLN A 72 17.66 -1.52 -5.77
CA GLN A 72 17.66 -0.06 -5.77
C GLN A 72 16.23 0.49 -5.56
N ILE A 73 15.25 -0.05 -6.29
CA ILE A 73 13.85 0.32 -6.13
C ILE A 73 13.36 0.00 -4.71
N VAL A 74 13.68 -1.17 -4.16
CA VAL A 74 13.34 -1.50 -2.77
C VAL A 74 13.92 -0.47 -1.81
N ASN A 75 15.20 -0.10 -1.94
CA ASN A 75 15.85 0.87 -1.07
C ASN A 75 15.22 2.26 -1.12
N GLU A 76 14.80 2.73 -2.29
CA GLU A 76 14.07 4.00 -2.43
C GLU A 76 12.72 3.97 -1.69
N LEU A 77 12.06 2.81 -1.69
CA LEU A 77 10.76 2.60 -1.06
C LEU A 77 10.85 2.33 0.45
N LEU A 78 12.02 1.98 1.00
CA LEU A 78 12.18 1.74 2.43
C LEU A 78 11.80 2.97 3.28
N ASN A 79 12.00 4.18 2.75
CA ASN A 79 11.61 5.42 3.42
C ASN A 79 10.07 5.56 3.60
N GLN A 80 9.29 4.72 2.92
CA GLN A 80 7.82 4.70 3.02
C GLN A 80 7.32 3.68 4.06
N ILE A 81 8.20 2.90 4.69
CA ILE A 81 7.79 1.95 5.74
C ILE A 81 7.05 2.70 6.86
N GLY A 82 5.94 2.13 7.31
CA GLY A 82 5.04 2.72 8.31
C GLY A 82 4.01 3.71 7.75
N THR A 83 4.13 4.12 6.48
CA THR A 83 3.11 4.97 5.83
C THR A 83 1.83 4.18 5.54
N GLU A 84 0.72 4.91 5.48
CA GLU A 84 -0.58 4.33 5.16
C GLU A 84 -0.66 3.92 3.69
N LYS A 85 -1.41 2.85 3.43
CA LYS A 85 -1.74 2.37 2.09
C LYS A 85 -2.47 3.48 1.36
N PRO A 86 -2.08 3.83 0.12
CA PRO A 86 -2.75 4.87 -0.63
C PRO A 86 -4.22 4.50 -0.81
N ASP A 87 -5.12 5.30 -0.23
CA ASP A 87 -6.55 5.07 -0.30
C ASP A 87 -7.03 5.25 -1.75
N THR A 88 -7.46 4.16 -2.38
CA THR A 88 -8.03 4.18 -3.73
C THR A 88 -9.49 4.64 -3.75
N ARG A 89 -10.09 4.90 -2.58
CA ARG A 89 -11.44 5.45 -2.52
C ARG A 89 -11.44 6.87 -3.08
N PRO A 90 -12.33 7.18 -4.05
CA PRO A 90 -12.48 8.55 -4.52
C PRO A 90 -12.81 9.44 -3.33
N LYS A 91 -11.96 10.43 -3.04
CA LYS A 91 -12.26 11.46 -2.04
C LYS A 91 -13.66 12.00 -2.35
N PRO A 92 -14.60 12.00 -1.39
CA PRO A 92 -15.90 12.62 -1.63
C PRO A 92 -15.62 14.05 -2.07
N LYS A 93 -16.05 14.41 -3.29
CA LYS A 93 -15.94 15.77 -3.81
C LYS A 93 -16.50 16.67 -2.71
N ALA A 94 -15.68 17.58 -2.17
CA ALA A 94 -16.12 18.52 -1.17
C ALA A 94 -17.35 19.24 -1.73
N THR A 95 -18.55 18.84 -1.29
CA THR A 95 -19.79 19.53 -1.61
C THR A 95 -19.64 20.91 -1.00
N LYS A 96 -19.33 21.91 -1.84
CA LYS A 96 -19.39 23.32 -1.49
C LYS A 96 -20.74 23.53 -0.81
N LYS A 97 -20.73 23.76 0.51
CA LYS A 97 -21.94 24.14 1.24
C LYS A 97 -22.56 25.34 0.51
N PRO A 98 -23.85 25.33 0.14
CA PRO A 98 -24.47 26.52 -0.41
C PRO A 98 -24.42 27.61 0.67
N ARG A 99 -23.87 28.77 0.30
CA ARG A 99 -23.78 29.93 1.17
C ARG A 99 -25.19 30.47 1.41
N THR A 100 -25.76 30.22 2.58
CA THR A 100 -27.04 30.80 2.98
C THR A 100 -26.85 32.07 3.82
N LYS A 101 -27.66 33.10 3.49
CA LYS A 101 -27.98 34.35 4.21
C LYS A 101 -27.00 35.53 4.01
N LYS A 102 -27.46 36.79 3.86
CA LYS A 102 -28.68 37.44 4.35
C LYS A 102 -29.31 38.38 3.29
N VAL A 103 -30.64 38.43 3.27
CA VAL A 103 -31.44 39.53 2.68
C VAL A 103 -31.26 40.77 3.55
N VAL A 104 -30.86 41.89 2.93
CA VAL A 104 -30.91 43.22 3.55
C VAL A 104 -32.31 43.76 3.33
N LYS A 105 -33.07 43.94 4.42
CA LYS A 105 -34.16 44.90 4.49
C LYS A 105 -33.68 46.06 5.34
N GLN A 106 -33.75 47.27 4.83
CA GLN A 106 -34.03 48.46 5.64
C GLN A 106 -34.72 49.48 4.73
N ASN A 107 -35.88 49.92 5.23
CA ASN A 107 -36.87 50.78 4.58
C ASN A 107 -36.43 52.25 4.58
N GLU A 108 -37.20 53.00 3.78
CA GLU A 108 -37.31 54.44 3.59
C GLU A 108 -37.23 55.30 4.87
N ASP A 109 -36.60 56.46 4.74
CA ASP A 109 -37.20 57.80 5.00
C ASP A 109 -36.59 58.80 4.01
#